data_AF-A0A147BWS3-F1
#
_entry.id   AF-A0A147BWS3-F1
#
_cell.length_a   1.000
_cell.length_b   1.000
_cell.length_c   1.000
_cell.angle_alpha   90.00
_cell.angle_beta   90.00
_cell.angle_gamma   90.00
#
_symmetry.space_group_name_H-M   'P 1'
#
loop_
_entity.id
_entity.type
_entity.pdbx_description
1 polymer ?
#
loop_
_entity_poly.entity_id
_entity_poly.type
_entity_poly.pdbx_seq_one_letter_code
_entity_poly.pdbx_strand_id
1 'polypeptide(L)'
;AYETSLRPEIEYAAAIWSPHQIYLTNTLASIENRAARFILSNYERTASPLDISRRKISRICLFHKIFYYHPLLRQSLRLEPHRSSRRLFNSLSVGRIHGSTVTFNSSFLPLAIIEWNNLPDHVVLISDPDLFRHAVSSIFNM
;
A
#
# COMPACT_ATOMS: atom_id res chain seq x y z
N ALA A 1 11.45 23.13 -2.36
CA ALA A 1 11.07 22.71 -3.73
C ALA A 1 11.03 21.19 -3.85
N TYR A 2 12.16 20.47 -3.72
CA TYR A 2 12.20 19.01 -3.79
C TYR A 2 11.37 18.32 -2.67
N GLU A 3 11.70 18.59 -1.41
CA GLU A 3 11.02 18.00 -0.25
C GLU A 3 9.54 18.40 -0.13
N THR A 4 9.21 19.62 -0.57
CA THR A 4 7.91 20.24 -0.30
C THR A 4 6.86 19.99 -1.37
N SER A 5 7.27 19.66 -2.60
CA SER A 5 6.36 19.62 -3.76
C SER A 5 6.55 18.36 -4.59
N LEU A 6 7.80 18.05 -4.97
CA LEU A 6 8.09 16.87 -5.78
C LEU A 6 7.95 15.56 -4.99
N ARG A 7 8.44 15.54 -3.76
CA ARG A 7 8.39 14.33 -2.91
C ARG A 7 6.96 13.84 -2.64
N PRO A 8 5.99 14.70 -2.25
CA PRO A 8 4.59 14.28 -2.09
C PRO A 8 3.97 13.69 -3.35
N GLU A 9 4.23 14.29 -4.52
CA GLU A 9 3.68 13.82 -5.80
C GLU A 9 4.25 12.45 -6.19
N ILE A 10 5.57 12.28 -6.03
CA ILE A 10 6.24 11.01 -6.34
C ILE A 10 5.79 9.92 -5.37
N GLU A 11 5.71 10.20 -4.06
CA GLU A 11 5.24 9.24 -3.06
C GLU A 11 3.78 8.82 -3.31
N TYR A 12 2.92 9.77 -3.71
CA TYR A 12 1.54 9.51 -4.08
C TYR A 12 1.44 8.66 -5.36
N ALA A 13 2.16 9.05 -6.41
CA ALA A 13 2.20 8.34 -7.68
C ALA A 13 2.72 6.91 -7.50
N ALA A 14 3.75 6.71 -6.67
CA ALA A 14 4.31 5.40 -6.37
C ALA A 14 3.32 4.47 -5.63
N ALA A 15 2.48 5.02 -4.74
CA ALA A 15 1.46 4.24 -4.05
C ALA A 15 0.35 3.74 -5.00
N ILE A 16 0.00 4.55 -6.01
CA ILE A 16 -1.06 4.22 -6.99
C ILE A 16 -0.51 3.35 -8.12
N TRP A 17 0.68 3.66 -8.60
CA TRP A 17 1.30 3.00 -9.73
C TRP A 17 2.12 1.79 -9.27
N SER A 18 1.43 0.66 -9.13
CA SER A 18 2.01 -0.64 -8.84
C SER A 18 1.64 -1.61 -9.97
N PRO A 19 2.44 -1.73 -11.04
CA PRO A 19 2.11 -2.63 -12.14
C PRO A 19 2.07 -4.08 -11.65
N HIS A 20 1.07 -4.83 -12.10
CA HIS A 20 0.95 -6.26 -11.78
C HIS A 20 1.79 -7.12 -12.72
N GLN A 21 2.10 -6.59 -13.90
CA GLN A 21 2.90 -7.28 -14.88
C GLN A 21 4.35 -7.39 -14.40
N ILE A 22 4.81 -8.62 -14.22
CA ILE A 22 6.15 -8.93 -13.71
C ILE A 22 7.24 -8.20 -14.49
N TYR A 23 7.12 -8.08 -15.82
CA TYR A 23 8.11 -7.38 -16.62
C TYR A 23 8.22 -5.89 -16.25
N LEU A 24 7.10 -5.21 -16.00
CA LEU A 24 7.09 -3.80 -15.58
C LEU A 24 7.70 -3.66 -14.18
N THR A 25 7.32 -4.55 -13.26
CA THR A 25 7.90 -4.60 -11.91
C THR A 25 9.41 -4.79 -11.96
N ASN A 26 9.90 -5.70 -12.80
CA ASN A 26 11.33 -5.94 -13.00
C ASN A 26 12.05 -4.73 -13.60
N THR A 27 11.43 -4.06 -14.58
CA THR A 27 12.00 -2.83 -15.15
C THR A 27 12.10 -1.72 -14.11
N LEU A 28 11.08 -1.56 -13.26
CA LEU A 28 11.05 -0.54 -12.22
C LEU A 28 12.11 -0.82 -11.15
N ALA A 29 12.19 -2.06 -10.66
CA ALA A 29 13.23 -2.49 -9.73
C ALA A 29 14.65 -2.34 -10.32
N SER A 30 14.82 -2.53 -11.63
CA SER A 30 16.09 -2.29 -12.33
C SER A 30 16.50 -0.81 -12.30
N ILE A 31 15.55 0.10 -12.55
CA ILE A 31 15.77 1.54 -12.48
C ILE A 31 16.11 1.97 -11.05
N GLU A 32 15.35 1.50 -10.07
CA GLU A 32 15.59 1.81 -8.65
C GLU A 32 16.95 1.31 -8.18
N ASN A 33 17.32 0.06 -8.53
CA ASN A 33 18.65 -0.48 -8.21
C ASN A 33 19.77 0.33 -8.87
N ARG A 34 19.56 0.81 -10.11
CA ARG A 34 20.53 1.68 -10.79
C ARG A 34 20.68 3.03 -10.08
N ALA A 35 19.58 3.64 -9.65
CA ALA A 35 19.59 4.88 -8.89
C ALA A 35 20.27 4.69 -7.52
N ALA A 36 19.96 3.62 -6.80
CA ALA A 36 20.58 3.27 -5.53
C ALA A 36 22.10 3.09 -5.68
N ARG A 37 22.56 2.37 -6.70
CA ARG A 37 23.98 2.21 -7.02
C ARG A 37 24.66 3.55 -7.28
N PHE A 38 24.02 4.45 -8.04
CA PHE A 38 24.58 5.75 -8.36
C PHE A 38 24.75 6.62 -7.12
N ILE A 39 23.76 6.65 -6.23
CA ILE A 39 23.76 7.50 -5.03
C ILE A 39 24.68 6.91 -3.96
N LEU A 40 24.59 5.60 -3.70
CA LEU A 40 25.28 4.95 -2.59
C LEU A 40 26.69 4.46 -2.97
N SER A 41 27.06 4.50 -4.26
CA SER A 41 28.27 3.87 -4.81
C SER A 41 28.46 2.41 -4.38
N ASN A 42 27.36 1.75 -4.00
CA ASN A 42 27.35 0.38 -3.51
C ASN A 42 26.82 -0.53 -4.63
N TYR A 43 27.65 -1.47 -5.06
CA TYR A 43 27.41 -2.32 -6.24
C TYR A 43 26.94 -3.73 -5.88
N GLU A 44 26.54 -3.96 -4.63
CA GLU A 44 26.06 -5.27 -4.22
C GLU A 44 24.79 -5.71 -4.97
N ARG A 45 24.75 -7.01 -5.29
CA ARG A 45 23.77 -7.63 -6.20
C ARG A 45 22.60 -8.24 -5.43
N THR A 46 21.99 -7.47 -4.53
CA THR A 46 20.75 -7.89 -3.86
C THR A 46 19.67 -6.88 -4.22
N ALA A 47 18.79 -7.28 -5.14
CA ALA A 47 17.48 -6.64 -5.23
C ALA A 47 16.78 -6.94 -3.90
N SER A 48 16.87 -5.99 -2.97
CA SER A 48 16.43 -6.23 -1.61
C SER A 48 14.91 -6.49 -1.60
N PRO A 49 14.41 -7.52 -0.89
CA PRO A 49 12.98 -7.73 -0.66
C PRO A 49 12.27 -6.50 -0.04
N LEU A 50 13.04 -5.53 0.48
CA LEU A 50 12.56 -4.23 0.94
C LEU A 50 11.65 -3.50 -0.06
N ASP A 51 11.87 -3.60 -1.37
CA ASP A 51 11.17 -2.76 -2.33
C ASP A 51 9.68 -3.13 -2.46
N ILE A 52 9.37 -4.42 -2.49
CA ILE A 52 7.99 -4.93 -2.52
C ILE A 52 7.28 -4.58 -1.20
N SER A 53 7.97 -4.77 -0.06
CA SER A 53 7.46 -4.42 1.26
C SER A 53 7.18 -2.92 1.38
N ARG A 54 8.07 -2.06 0.88
CA ARG A 54 7.90 -0.60 0.90
C ARG A 54 6.70 -0.15 0.09
N ARG A 55 6.50 -0.69 -1.12
CA ARG A 55 5.33 -0.35 -1.95
C ARG A 55 4.01 -0.77 -1.30
N LYS A 56 4.00 -1.95 -0.68
CA LYS A 56 2.86 -2.44 0.10
C LYS A 56 2.55 -1.54 1.30
N ILE A 57 3.57 -1.17 2.07
CA ILE A 57 3.43 -0.25 3.21
C ILE A 57 2.88 1.11 2.73
N SER A 58 3.44 1.69 1.66
CA SER A 58 2.97 2.95 1.09
C SER A 58 1.52 2.89 0.64
N ARG A 59 1.11 1.82 -0.04
CA ARG A 59 -0.28 1.60 -0.48
C ARG A 59 -1.25 1.54 0.70
N ILE A 60 -0.91 0.76 1.73
CA ILE A 60 -1.74 0.61 2.94
C ILE A 60 -1.80 1.94 3.72
N CYS A 61 -0.68 2.67 3.82
CA CYS A 61 -0.65 3.99 4.46
C CYS A 61 -1.50 5.02 3.69
N LEU A 62 -1.50 4.98 2.36
CA LEU A 62 -2.38 5.82 1.56
C LEU A 62 -3.85 5.49 1.83
N PHE A 63 -4.19 4.20 1.87
CA PHE A 63 -5.55 3.76 2.16
C PHE A 63 -6.01 4.16 3.56
N HIS A 64 -5.13 4.05 4.57
CA HIS A 64 -5.38 4.54 5.93
C HIS A 64 -5.74 6.03 5.94
N LYS A 65 -4.95 6.85 5.23
CA LYS A 65 -5.23 8.29 5.09
C LYS A 65 -6.59 8.54 4.44
N ILE A 66 -6.90 7.83 3.36
CA ILE A 66 -8.21 7.91 2.70
C ILE A 66 -9.34 7.53 3.67
N PHE A 67 -9.17 6.44 4.42
CA PHE A 67 -10.19 5.92 5.33
C PHE A 67 -10.49 6.86 6.51
N TYR A 68 -9.46 7.46 7.12
CA TYR A 68 -9.62 8.32 8.30
C TYR A 68 -9.91 9.79 7.95
N TYR A 69 -9.29 10.33 6.89
CA TYR A 69 -9.36 11.76 6.58
C TYR A 69 -10.33 12.12 5.46
N HIS A 70 -10.89 11.14 4.74
CA HIS A 70 -11.90 11.38 3.69
C HIS A 70 -13.24 10.69 4.02
N PRO A 71 -14.10 11.31 4.85
CA PRO A 71 -15.33 10.69 5.36
C PRO A 71 -16.33 10.31 4.25
N LEU A 72 -16.40 11.08 3.16
CA LEU A 72 -17.24 10.77 1.99
C LEU A 72 -16.80 9.47 1.30
N LEU A 73 -15.49 9.29 1.09
CA LEU A 73 -14.94 8.07 0.51
C LEU A 73 -15.10 6.89 1.45
N ARG A 74 -14.90 7.10 2.76
CA ARG A 74 -15.17 6.08 3.78
C ARG A 74 -16.62 5.59 3.72
N GLN A 75 -17.57 6.51 3.52
CA GLN A 75 -18.99 6.16 3.42
C GLN A 75 -19.29 5.36 2.15
N SER A 76 -18.71 5.73 1.00
CA SER A 76 -18.88 4.95 -0.23
C SER A 76 -18.19 3.58 -0.18
N LEU A 77 -17.09 3.46 0.57
CA LEU A 77 -16.35 2.22 0.75
C LEU A 77 -17.00 1.27 1.76
N ARG A 78 -17.88 1.76 2.63
CA ARG A 78 -18.70 0.94 3.53
C ARG A 78 -19.79 0.19 2.75
N LEU A 79 -19.36 -0.66 1.83
CA LEU A 79 -20.17 -1.76 1.32
C LEU A 79 -20.30 -2.77 2.46
N GLU A 80 -21.53 -2.95 2.93
CA GLU A 80 -21.85 -3.87 4.02
C GLU A 80 -21.31 -5.27 3.69
N PRO A 81 -20.52 -5.90 4.58
CA PRO A 81 -19.92 -7.19 4.28
C PRO A 81 -21.02 -8.25 4.16
N HIS A 82 -21.13 -8.89 3.00
CA HIS A 82 -22.11 -9.94 2.73
C HIS A 82 -22.00 -11.13 3.71
N ARG A 83 -20.84 -11.34 4.36
CA ARG A 83 -20.68 -12.26 5.50
C ARG A 83 -19.66 -11.73 6.51
N SER A 84 -20.10 -11.41 7.72
CA SER A 84 -19.26 -10.93 8.82
C SER A 84 -18.83 -12.08 9.74
N SER A 85 -17.74 -12.78 9.40
CA SER A 85 -17.04 -13.62 10.39
C SER A 85 -15.96 -12.80 11.07
N ARG A 86 -16.13 -12.51 12.36
CA ARG A 86 -15.15 -11.76 13.17
C ARG A 86 -13.78 -12.44 13.29
N ARG A 87 -13.69 -13.72 12.92
CA ARG A 87 -12.42 -14.48 12.83
C ARG A 87 -11.65 -14.23 11.53
N LEU A 88 -12.31 -13.71 10.50
CA LEU A 88 -11.76 -13.51 9.16
C LEU A 88 -11.64 -12.03 8.78
N PHE A 89 -12.23 -11.12 9.58
CA PHE A 89 -12.32 -9.70 9.27
C PHE A 89 -12.04 -8.86 10.51
N ASN A 90 -11.31 -7.77 10.32
CA ASN A 90 -11.13 -6.74 11.33
C ASN A 90 -12.39 -5.84 11.47
N SER A 91 -12.45 -5.11 12.57
CA SER A 91 -13.50 -4.19 13.00
C SER A 91 -13.79 -3.05 12.04
N LEU A 92 -12.82 -2.67 11.18
CA LEU A 92 -12.99 -1.65 10.15
C LEU A 92 -12.84 -2.24 8.74
N SER A 93 -13.25 -3.49 8.57
CA SER A 93 -13.16 -4.17 7.27
C SER A 93 -14.04 -3.47 6.24
N VAL A 94 -13.54 -3.44 5.01
CA VAL A 94 -14.17 -2.76 3.87
C VAL A 94 -14.66 -3.82 2.88
N GLY A 95 -15.86 -3.64 2.34
CA GLY A 95 -16.39 -4.55 1.32
C GLY A 95 -15.46 -4.63 0.10
N ARG A 96 -15.17 -5.86 -0.35
CA ARG A 96 -14.24 -6.06 -1.47
C ARG A 96 -14.85 -5.51 -2.76
N ILE A 97 -14.10 -4.65 -3.45
CA ILE A 97 -14.43 -4.20 -4.81
C ILE A 97 -13.74 -5.14 -5.80
N HIS A 98 -14.47 -5.65 -6.78
CA HIS A 98 -13.94 -6.49 -7.85
C HIS A 98 -14.50 -6.02 -9.20
N GLY A 99 -13.67 -6.10 -10.23
CA GLY A 99 -14.06 -5.91 -11.63
C GLY A 99 -13.77 -7.15 -12.47
N SER A 100 -14.28 -7.19 -13.69
CA SER A 100 -14.13 -8.35 -14.60
C SER A 100 -12.70 -8.54 -15.11
N THR A 101 -11.81 -7.56 -14.96
CA THR A 101 -10.45 -7.59 -15.51
C THR A 101 -9.39 -7.77 -14.43
N VAL A 102 -8.32 -8.51 -14.76
CA VAL A 102 -7.13 -8.65 -13.92
C VAL A 102 -6.49 -7.28 -13.66
N THR A 103 -6.46 -6.41 -14.67
CA THR A 103 -5.92 -5.05 -14.53
C THR A 103 -6.64 -4.23 -13.48
N PHE A 104 -7.98 -4.30 -13.42
CA PHE A 104 -8.73 -3.61 -12.37
C PHE A 104 -8.48 -4.24 -11.00
N ASN A 105 -8.56 -5.57 -10.90
CA ASN A 105 -8.38 -6.29 -9.62
C ASN A 105 -6.96 -6.16 -9.05
N SER A 106 -5.99 -5.78 -9.88
CA SER A 106 -4.62 -5.50 -9.49
C SER A 106 -4.29 -4.00 -9.41
N SER A 107 -5.29 -3.14 -9.54
CA SER A 107 -5.14 -1.70 -9.31
C SER A 107 -5.09 -1.37 -7.81
N PHE A 108 -4.77 -0.11 -7.49
CA PHE A 108 -4.58 0.37 -6.13
C PHE A 108 -5.73 -0.01 -5.18
N LEU A 109 -6.98 0.32 -5.51
CA LEU A 109 -8.11 0.18 -4.58
C LEU A 109 -8.44 -1.28 -4.21
N PRO A 110 -8.63 -2.21 -5.16
CA PRO A 110 -8.91 -3.61 -4.82
C PRO A 110 -7.79 -4.26 -4.02
N LEU A 111 -6.52 -3.97 -4.36
CA LEU A 111 -5.38 -4.49 -3.60
C LEU A 111 -5.30 -3.90 -2.19
N ALA A 112 -5.45 -2.58 -2.05
CA ALA A 112 -5.41 -1.91 -0.77
C ALA A 112 -6.50 -2.42 0.18
N ILE A 113 -7.71 -2.68 -0.32
CA ILE A 113 -8.82 -3.24 0.47
C ILE A 113 -8.50 -4.65 0.95
N ILE A 114 -7.94 -5.51 0.09
CA ILE A 114 -7.54 -6.87 0.48
C ILE A 114 -6.48 -6.80 1.58
N GLU A 115 -5.47 -5.96 1.41
CA GLU A 115 -4.40 -5.81 2.37
C GLU A 115 -4.88 -5.23 3.70
N TRP A 116 -5.72 -4.19 3.66
CA TRP A 116 -6.35 -3.58 4.83
C TRP A 116 -7.18 -4.58 5.62
N ASN A 117 -8.00 -5.40 4.95
CA ASN A 117 -8.86 -6.38 5.61
C ASN A 117 -8.06 -7.51 6.28
N ASN A 118 -6.83 -7.76 5.84
CA ASN A 118 -5.94 -8.75 6.44
C ASN A 118 -5.14 -8.20 7.63
N LEU A 119 -5.22 -6.89 7.92
CA LEU A 119 -4.53 -6.31 9.07
C LEU A 119 -5.23 -6.67 10.39
N PRO A 120 -4.47 -6.85 11.48
CA PRO A 120 -5.03 -7.02 12.82
C PRO A 120 -5.83 -5.80 13.30
N ASP A 121 -6.82 -6.04 14.16
CA ASP A 121 -7.66 -4.99 14.75
C ASP A 121 -6.86 -3.87 15.42
N HIS A 122 -5.87 -4.23 16.23
CA HIS A 122 -5.07 -3.25 16.97
C HIS A 122 -4.26 -2.31 16.06
N VAL A 123 -3.96 -2.71 14.82
CA VAL A 123 -3.27 -1.86 13.84
C VAL A 123 -4.26 -0.95 13.13
N VAL A 124 -5.40 -1.50 12.73
CA VAL A 124 -6.43 -0.81 11.97
C VAL A 124 -7.11 0.31 12.77
N LEU A 125 -7.20 0.16 14.09
CA LEU A 125 -7.74 1.16 15.00
C LEU A 125 -6.83 2.37 15.26
N ILE A 126 -5.56 2.32 14.82
CA ILE A 126 -4.64 3.45 14.99
C ILE A 126 -5.09 4.57 14.04
N SER A 127 -5.46 5.73 14.59
CA SER A 127 -5.82 6.91 13.78
C SER A 127 -4.61 7.74 13.35
N ASP A 128 -3.52 7.69 14.12
CA ASP A 128 -2.31 8.47 13.84
C ASP A 128 -1.51 7.84 12.68
N PRO A 129 -1.22 8.59 11.59
CA PRO A 129 -0.56 8.03 10.40
C PRO A 129 0.86 7.54 10.65
N ASP A 130 1.61 8.19 11.55
CA ASP A 130 3.00 7.84 11.80
C ASP A 130 3.09 6.57 12.65
N LEU A 131 2.30 6.49 13.72
CA LEU A 131 2.17 5.27 14.53
C LEU A 131 1.65 4.10 13.70
N PHE A 132 0.68 4.34 12.81
CA PHE A 132 0.16 3.33 11.90
C PHE A 132 1.27 2.81 10.96
N ARG A 133 2.03 3.70 10.34
CA ARG A 133 3.16 3.33 9.47
C ARG A 133 4.20 2.48 10.21
N HIS A 134 4.52 2.82 11.46
CA HIS A 134 5.44 2.04 12.28
C HIS A 134 4.91 0.63 12.59
N ALA A 135 3.65 0.52 13.01
CA ALA A 135 3.01 -0.77 13.28
C ALA A 135 2.96 -1.67 12.03
N VAL A 136 2.59 -1.10 10.89
CA VAL A 136 2.53 -1.82 9.60
C VAL A 136 3.92 -2.25 9.14
N SER A 137 4.92 -1.39 9.30
CA SER A 137 6.32 -1.73 8.95
C SER A 137 6.85 -2.88 9.81
N SER A 138 6.50 -2.93 11.10
CA SER A 138 6.87 -4.03 11.99
C SER A 138 6.29 -5.38 11.55
N ILE A 139 5.11 -5.38 10.93
CA ILE A 139 4.44 -6.62 10.46
C ILE A 139 5.09 -7.13 9.17
N PHE A 140 5.55 -6.24 8.29
CA PHE A 140 6.08 -6.60 6.98
C PHE A 140 7.61 -6.73 6.89
N ASN A 141 8.36 -6.32 7.93
CA ASN A 141 9.81 -6.44 8.01
C ASN A 141 10.29 -7.57 8.96
N MET A 142 9.38 -8.46 9.38
CA MET A 142 9.70 -9.69 10.10
C MET A 142 9.87 -10.85 9.13
#